data_AF-A0A532AIT5-F1
#
_entry.id   AF-A0A532AIT5-F1
#
_cell.length_a   1.000
_cell.length_b   1.000
_cell.length_c   1.000
_cell.angle_alpha   90.00
_cell.angle_beta   90.00
_cell.angle_gamma   90.00
#
_symmetry.space_group_name_H-M   'P 1'
#
loop_
_entity.id
_entity.type
_entity.pdbx_description
1 polymer ?
#
loop_
_entity_poly.entity_id
_entity_poly.type
_entity_poly.pdbx_seq_one_letter_code
_entity_poly.pdbx_strand_id
1 'polypeptide(L)'
;AIYTDNSYDALVMGVENAIFSFGGELGDYATYKVDGIINSDQNVKALEAYKELYSFTPPGWAKSFFIEDNQAITENLAAMSMNYFAFFPALINEASNPNAKNTGFFANPPG
;
A
#
# COMPACT_ATOMS: atom_id res chain seq x y z
N ALA A 1 1.69 -7.57 3.80
CA ALA A 1 2.55 -6.40 4.03
C ALA A 1 1.88 -5.17 3.45
N ILE A 2 2.00 -4.05 4.14
CA ILE A 2 1.56 -2.73 3.70
C ILE A 2 2.62 -1.74 4.21
N TYR A 3 2.60 -0.52 3.69
CA TYR A 3 3.51 0.50 4.21
C TYR A 3 3.15 0.86 5.65
N THR A 4 4.14 0.93 6.51
CA THR A 4 3.94 1.24 7.92
C THR A 4 4.85 2.36 8.40
N ASP A 5 5.83 2.74 7.57
CA ASP A 5 6.64 3.92 7.81
C ASP A 5 5.74 5.17 7.83
N ASN A 6 5.85 5.93 8.91
CA ASN A 6 5.08 7.14 9.16
C ASN A 6 5.80 8.41 8.67
N SER A 7 6.85 8.26 7.88
CA SER A 7 7.60 9.36 7.28
C SER A 7 7.16 9.64 5.84
N TYR A 8 7.00 10.93 5.54
CA TYR A 8 6.91 11.53 4.20
C TYR A 8 6.15 10.67 3.17
N ASP A 9 6.81 10.27 2.08
CA ASP A 9 6.20 9.54 0.96
C ASP A 9 5.63 8.19 1.39
N ALA A 10 6.26 7.47 2.32
CA ALA A 10 5.79 6.15 2.72
C ALA A 10 4.41 6.21 3.41
N LEU A 11 4.21 7.22 4.26
CA LEU A 11 2.93 7.47 4.90
C LEU A 11 1.86 7.83 3.85
N VAL A 12 2.17 8.78 2.96
CA VAL A 12 1.21 9.30 1.99
C VAL A 12 0.85 8.24 0.96
N MET A 13 1.83 7.59 0.34
CA MET A 13 1.64 6.55 -0.67
C MET A 13 0.92 5.32 -0.11
N GLY A 14 1.15 4.99 1.17
CA GLY A 14 0.45 3.91 1.84
C GLY A 14 -1.04 4.17 1.93
N VAL A 15 -1.42 5.33 2.49
CA VAL A 15 -2.83 5.72 2.65
C VAL A 15 -3.49 6.00 1.30
N GLU A 16 -2.77 6.56 0.33
CA GLU A 16 -3.26 6.86 -1.02
C GLU A 16 -3.79 5.59 -1.73
N ASN A 17 -3.09 4.45 -1.60
CA ASN A 17 -3.57 3.17 -2.12
C ASN A 17 -4.96 2.80 -1.57
N ALA A 18 -5.18 3.04 -0.27
CA ALA A 18 -6.47 2.77 0.36
C ALA A 18 -7.53 3.76 -0.12
N ILE A 19 -7.20 5.06 -0.14
CA ILE A 19 -8.12 6.13 -0.60
C ILE A 19 -8.68 5.80 -1.98
N PHE A 20 -7.81 5.47 -2.94
CA PHE A 20 -8.25 5.15 -4.31
C PHE A 20 -9.10 3.87 -4.39
N SER A 21 -8.82 2.88 -3.54
CA SER A 21 -9.60 1.64 -3.48
C SER A 21 -11.02 1.84 -2.95
N PHE A 22 -11.20 2.87 -2.12
CA PHE A 22 -12.51 3.32 -1.65
C PHE A 22 -13.16 4.32 -2.63
N GLY A 23 -12.54 4.62 -3.78
CA GLY A 23 -13.01 5.58 -4.78
C GLY A 23 -12.76 7.05 -4.43
N GLY A 24 -11.91 7.29 -3.43
CA GLY A 24 -11.63 8.61 -2.87
C GLY A 24 -10.66 9.41 -3.72
N GLU A 25 -10.48 10.68 -3.35
CA GLU A 25 -9.61 11.61 -4.06
C GLU A 25 -8.80 12.45 -3.07
N LEU A 26 -7.64 12.93 -3.48
CA LEU A 26 -6.75 13.76 -2.66
C LEU A 26 -7.12 15.25 -2.71
N GLY A 27 -7.70 15.69 -3.82
CA GLY A 27 -8.11 17.07 -4.03
C GLY A 27 -8.64 17.30 -5.44
N ASP A 28 -9.17 18.48 -5.68
CA ASP A 28 -9.48 18.94 -7.02
C ASP A 28 -8.20 19.49 -7.67
N TYR A 29 -7.68 18.79 -8.67
CA TYR A 29 -6.44 19.15 -9.35
C TYR A 29 -6.52 20.43 -10.20
N ALA A 30 -7.73 20.88 -10.56
CA ALA A 30 -7.93 22.11 -11.31
C ALA A 30 -8.01 23.33 -10.39
N THR A 31 -8.60 23.18 -9.20
CA THR A 31 -8.81 24.29 -8.26
C THR A 31 -7.85 24.29 -7.06
N TYR A 32 -7.08 23.22 -6.89
CA TYR A 32 -6.22 22.94 -5.74
C TYR A 32 -6.98 22.88 -4.40
N LYS A 33 -8.30 22.67 -4.44
CA LYS A 33 -9.10 22.47 -3.24
C LYS A 33 -8.81 21.09 -2.66
N VAL A 34 -8.43 21.04 -1.38
CA VAL A 34 -8.21 19.79 -0.64
C VAL A 34 -9.21 19.60 0.50
N ASP A 35 -9.61 20.69 1.16
CA ASP A 35 -10.56 20.65 2.26
C ASP A 35 -11.95 20.19 1.80
N GLY A 36 -12.52 19.25 2.54
CA GLY A 36 -13.73 18.51 2.21
C GLY A 36 -13.53 17.36 1.21
N ILE A 37 -12.36 17.25 0.58
CA ILE A 37 -12.03 16.15 -0.35
C ILE A 37 -11.14 15.13 0.36
N ILE A 38 -9.96 15.56 0.81
CA ILE A 38 -9.00 14.67 1.48
C ILE A 38 -9.56 14.08 2.78
N ASN A 39 -10.39 14.85 3.50
CA ASN A 39 -11.08 14.50 4.74
C ASN A 39 -12.55 14.14 4.52
N SER A 40 -12.93 13.70 3.31
CA SER A 40 -14.26 13.17 3.04
C SER A 40 -14.54 11.90 3.85
N ASP A 41 -15.82 11.60 4.12
CA ASP A 41 -16.24 10.39 4.85
C ASP A 41 -15.68 9.10 4.23
N GLN A 42 -15.51 9.09 2.91
CA GLN A 42 -14.96 7.95 2.18
C GLN A 42 -13.47 7.76 2.43
N ASN A 43 -12.68 8.84 2.44
CA ASN A 43 -11.25 8.78 2.77
C ASN A 43 -11.02 8.44 4.24
N VAL A 44 -11.91 8.88 5.14
CA VAL A 44 -11.88 8.48 6.55
C VAL A 44 -12.06 6.97 6.68
N LYS A 45 -13.05 6.38 6.00
CA LYS A 45 -13.24 4.92 5.97
C LYS A 45 -12.02 4.18 5.39
N ALA A 46 -11.41 4.72 4.34
CA ALA A 46 -10.19 4.16 3.76
C ALA A 46 -9.04 4.14 4.79
N LEU A 47 -8.86 5.22 5.55
CA LEU A 47 -7.85 5.29 6.60
C LEU A 47 -8.14 4.33 7.76
N GLU A 48 -9.41 4.15 8.13
CA GLU A 48 -9.81 3.17 9.15
C GLU A 48 -9.50 1.74 8.69
N ALA A 49 -9.83 1.39 7.44
CA ALA A 49 -9.49 0.09 6.86
C ALA A 49 -7.97 -0.11 6.76
N TYR A 50 -7.21 0.93 6.39
CA TYR A 50 -5.75 0.90 6.39
C TYR A 50 -5.17 0.62 7.77
N LYS A 51 -5.72 1.26 8.80
CA LYS A 51 -5.36 1.04 10.20
C LYS A 51 -5.70 -0.38 10.66
N GLU A 52 -6.81 -0.96 10.20
CA GLU A 52 -7.14 -2.35 10.47
C GLU A 52 -6.13 -3.30 9.79
N LEU A 53 -5.81 -3.07 8.51
CA LEU A 53 -4.78 -3.82 7.78
C LEU A 53 -3.41 -3.77 8.46
N TYR A 54 -3.05 -2.62 9.03
CA TYR A 54 -1.82 -2.45 9.81
C TYR A 54 -1.72 -3.49 10.95
N SER A 55 -2.85 -3.85 11.58
CA SER A 55 -2.86 -4.83 12.68
C SER A 55 -2.48 -6.26 12.26
N PHE A 56 -2.52 -6.56 10.96
CA PHE A 56 -2.11 -7.85 10.39
C PHE A 56 -0.65 -7.86 9.89
N THR A 57 0.07 -6.74 10.02
CA THR A 57 1.48 -6.68 9.63
C THR A 57 2.35 -7.51 10.59
N PRO A 58 3.46 -8.12 10.12
CA PRO A 58 4.32 -8.92 10.99
C PRO A 58 4.92 -8.09 12.14
N PRO A 59 5.22 -8.68 13.29
CA PRO A 59 5.92 -7.98 14.37
C PRO A 59 7.23 -7.35 13.91
N GLY A 60 7.52 -6.12 14.35
CA GLY A 60 8.74 -5.39 13.97
C GLY A 60 8.63 -4.59 12.65
N TRP A 61 7.50 -4.69 11.94
CA TRP A 61 7.25 -3.96 10.69
C TRP A 61 6.58 -2.61 10.95
N ALA A 62 7.08 -1.83 11.92
CA ALA A 62 6.55 -0.49 12.20
C ALA A 62 7.18 0.61 11.32
N LYS A 63 8.08 0.23 10.42
CA LYS A 63 8.82 1.14 9.54
C LYS A 63 9.15 0.45 8.21
N SER A 64 8.10 0.03 7.51
CA SER A 64 8.19 -0.68 6.23
C SER A 64 7.72 0.23 5.10
N PHE A 65 8.46 0.22 3.99
CA PHE A 65 8.10 0.84 2.74
C PHE A 65 8.22 -0.20 1.60
N PHE A 66 8.29 0.23 0.34
CA PHE A 66 8.22 -0.68 -0.81
C PHE A 66 9.34 -1.74 -0.84
N ILE A 67 10.51 -1.47 -0.25
CA ILE A 67 11.63 -2.42 -0.20
C ILE A 67 11.29 -3.57 0.75
N GLU A 68 10.88 -3.22 1.96
CA GLU A 68 10.47 -4.19 2.97
C GLU A 68 9.24 -4.96 2.46
N ASP A 69 8.26 -4.30 1.86
CA ASP A 69 7.08 -4.97 1.28
C ASP A 69 7.44 -6.01 0.22
N ASN A 70 8.40 -5.70 -0.65
CA ASN A 70 8.94 -6.69 -1.60
C ASN A 70 9.67 -7.82 -0.88
N GLN A 71 10.48 -7.49 0.14
CA GLN A 71 11.17 -8.48 0.97
C GLN A 71 10.17 -9.44 1.64
N ALA A 72 8.99 -8.94 2.04
CA ALA A 72 7.94 -9.74 2.67
C ALA A 72 7.55 -10.93 1.79
N ILE A 73 7.43 -10.69 0.49
CA ILE A 73 7.08 -11.72 -0.49
C ILE A 73 8.30 -12.60 -0.80
N THR A 74 9.47 -12.02 -1.02
CA THR A 74 10.67 -12.80 -1.41
C THR A 74 11.15 -13.72 -0.29
N GLU A 75 10.92 -13.36 0.97
CA GLU A 75 11.32 -14.12 2.16
C GLU A 75 10.18 -14.95 2.79
N ASN A 76 9.02 -15.05 2.13
CA ASN A 76 7.86 -15.80 2.61
C ASN A 76 7.29 -15.31 3.97
N LEU A 77 7.45 -14.03 4.27
CA LEU A 77 6.93 -13.41 5.50
C LEU A 77 5.46 -12.97 5.35
N ALA A 78 5.00 -12.73 4.12
CA ALA A 78 3.62 -12.41 3.83
C ALA A 78 3.13 -13.11 2.55
N ALA A 79 1.85 -13.48 2.54
CA ALA A 79 1.19 -14.03 1.35
C ALA A 79 0.74 -12.94 0.35
N MET A 80 0.51 -11.73 0.84
CA MET A 80 0.07 -10.56 0.05
C MET A 80 0.85 -9.32 0.48
N SER A 81 1.17 -8.45 -0.47
CA SER A 81 1.79 -7.14 -0.25
C SER A 81 1.07 -6.10 -1.10
N MET A 82 0.86 -4.92 -0.53
CA MET A 82 0.27 -3.78 -1.22
C MET A 82 1.39 -2.84 -1.66
N ASN A 83 1.52 -2.62 -2.97
CA ASN A 83 2.65 -1.87 -3.53
C ASN A 83 2.25 -1.29 -4.91
N TYR A 84 3.03 -0.32 -5.42
CA TYR A 84 2.78 0.26 -6.76
C TYR A 84 3.51 -0.55 -7.84
N PHE A 85 2.93 -0.59 -9.05
CA PHE A 85 3.45 -1.39 -10.16
C PHE A 85 4.92 -1.07 -10.51
N ALA A 86 5.38 0.16 -10.26
CA ALA A 86 6.75 0.59 -10.49
C ALA A 86 7.78 -0.23 -9.67
N PHE A 87 7.36 -0.83 -8.56
CA PHE A 87 8.21 -1.61 -7.65
C PHE A 87 8.10 -3.13 -7.86
N PHE A 88 7.20 -3.58 -8.73
CA PHE A 88 7.01 -5.00 -9.05
C PHE A 88 8.17 -5.69 -9.79
N PRO A 89 9.12 -5.01 -10.47
CA PRO A 89 10.27 -5.69 -11.08
C PRO A 89 11.05 -6.60 -10.13
N ALA A 90 11.15 -6.24 -8.84
CA ALA A 90 11.77 -7.09 -7.82
C ALA A 90 10.99 -8.39 -7.57
N LEU A 91 9.66 -8.35 -7.68
CA LEU A 91 8.76 -9.46 -7.43
C LEU A 91 8.72 -10.49 -8.58
N ILE A 92 9.05 -10.08 -9.81
CA ILE A 92 9.10 -10.97 -10.98
C ILE A 92 10.53 -11.42 -11.34
N ASN A 93 11.55 -10.94 -10.62
CA ASN A 93 12.93 -11.31 -10.90
C ASN A 93 13.23 -12.74 -10.41
N GLU A 94 13.18 -13.73 -11.30
CA GLU A 94 13.48 -15.13 -10.98
C GLU A 94 14.91 -15.36 -10.46
N ALA A 95 15.86 -14.45 -10.72
CA ALA A 95 17.23 -14.59 -10.24
C ALA A 95 17.37 -14.29 -8.73
N SER A 96 16.46 -13.49 -8.16
CA SER A 96 16.53 -13.03 -6.77
C SER A 96 15.28 -13.34 -5.95
N ASN A 97 14.13 -13.63 -6.59
CA ASN A 97 12.89 -13.95 -5.92
C ASN A 97 12.51 -15.43 -6.18
N PRO A 98 12.61 -16.33 -5.18
CA PRO A 98 12.21 -17.72 -5.33
C PRO A 98 10.71 -17.89 -5.61
N ASN A 99 9.89 -16.87 -5.29
CA ASN A 99 8.44 -16.88 -5.50
C ASN A 99 8.01 -16.29 -6.85
N ALA A 100 8.93 -15.75 -7.66
CA ALA A 100 8.62 -14.99 -8.88
C ALA A 100 7.63 -15.67 -9.82
N LYS A 101 7.78 -16.99 -10.04
CA LYS A 101 6.90 -17.77 -10.93
C LYS A 101 5.46 -17.91 -10.45
N ASN A 102 5.25 -17.75 -9.14
CA ASN A 102 3.96 -17.98 -8.48
C ASN A 102 3.34 -16.67 -7.96
N THR A 103 4.04 -15.54 -8.08
CA THR A 103 3.51 -14.23 -7.68
C THR A 103 2.47 -13.75 -8.69
N GLY A 104 1.24 -13.53 -8.21
CA GLY A 104 0.18 -12.87 -8.98
C GLY A 104 0.05 -11.39 -8.64
N PHE A 105 -0.60 -10.63 -9.54
CA PHE A 105 -0.88 -9.20 -9.35
C PHE A 105 -2.36 -8.93 -9.59
N PHE A 106 -2.95 -8.10 -8.74
CA PHE A 106 -4.34 -7.69 -8.84
C PHE A 106 -4.48 -6.26 -8.34
N ALA A 107 -5.53 -5.56 -8.78
CA ALA A 107 -5.87 -4.26 -8.24
C ALA A 107 -6.31 -4.41 -6.78
N ASN A 108 -6.04 -3.41 -5.93
CA ASN A 108 -6.50 -3.43 -4.56
C ASN A 108 -8.02 -3.68 -4.51
N PRO A 109 -8.51 -4.53 -3.58
CA PRO A 109 -9.94 -4.80 -3.46
C PRO A 109 -10.72 -3.51 -3.19
N PRO A 110 -11.94 -3.37 -3.76
CA PRO A 110 -12.79 -2.22 -3.45
C PRO A 110 -13.15 -2.20 -1.96
N GLY A 111 -13.20 -0.98 -1.41
CA GLY A 111 -13.61 -0.71 -0.02
C GLY A 111 -15.11 -0.80 0.24
#